data_AF-A0AA40J3G7-F1
#
_entry.id   AF-A0AA40J3G7-F1
#
_cell.length_a   1.000
_cell.length_b   1.000
_cell.length_c   1.000
_cell.angle_alpha   90.00
_cell.angle_beta   90.00
_cell.angle_gamma   90.00
#
_symmetry.space_group_name_H-M   'P 1'
#
loop_
_entity.id
_entity.type
_entity.pdbx_description
1 polymer ?
#
loop_
_entity_poly.entity_id
_entity_poly.type
_entity_poly.pdbx_seq_one_letter_code
_entity_poly.pdbx_strand_id
1 'polypeptide(L)'
;MAAELKTITVLGAGGKMGMRISANFQKSDYQVFYCENSPRAQEQVVAAGRELSVAEQVIPESDVVILAVPDIALKVVSGLVVPQMKSNAVLLTLDPAAAYANLIAKRDDIDYAVAHPCHPSVFLDRFTPEEHADAFGGVAAPQHVAASYETGSDEQKAELARVVKVMYGPVLDVHWVTVKQLAYLEPTLVETVACMVGTLMKEALDETINTIGVPEAAAKAMLYGHIQIALAVAFRSTNPFSDACMIAIEYGKENIIKPDWKKIFDEKELDLVIAKMLKIDAIQR
;
A
#
# COMPACT_ATOMS: atom_id res chain seq x y z
N MET A 1 -15.47 26.56 3.10
CA MET A 1 -15.98 25.27 2.60
C MET A 1 -14.86 24.67 1.77
N ALA A 2 -14.49 23.41 2.00
CA ALA A 2 -13.52 22.73 1.14
C ALA A 2 -14.05 22.72 -0.31
N ALA A 3 -13.18 22.97 -1.28
CA ALA A 3 -13.55 22.86 -2.69
C ALA A 3 -13.81 21.38 -3.01
N GLU A 4 -14.90 21.11 -3.71
CA GLU A 4 -15.24 19.79 -4.20
C GLU A 4 -14.16 19.34 -5.22
N LEU A 5 -13.55 18.18 -5.01
CA LEU A 5 -12.54 17.63 -5.94
C LEU A 5 -13.29 17.00 -7.11
N LYS A 6 -12.97 17.39 -8.36
CA LYS A 6 -13.66 16.91 -9.56
C LYS A 6 -12.73 16.36 -10.62
N THR A 7 -11.53 16.92 -10.72
CA THR A 7 -10.58 16.63 -11.77
C THR A 7 -9.35 15.91 -11.22
N ILE A 8 -9.06 14.73 -11.75
CA ILE A 8 -7.96 13.86 -11.31
C ILE A 8 -7.03 13.57 -12.48
N THR A 9 -5.73 13.76 -12.29
CA THR A 9 -4.72 13.24 -13.22
C THR A 9 -4.01 12.05 -12.59
N VAL A 10 -3.92 10.92 -13.32
CA VAL A 10 -3.13 9.75 -12.95
C VAL A 10 -1.88 9.70 -13.82
N LEU A 11 -0.70 9.96 -13.24
CA LEU A 11 0.58 9.73 -13.89
C LEU A 11 1.06 8.29 -13.66
N GLY A 12 1.62 7.67 -14.70
CA GLY A 12 1.99 6.24 -14.67
C GLY A 12 0.76 5.34 -14.83
N ALA A 13 -0.27 5.82 -15.55
CA ALA A 13 -1.56 5.15 -15.66
C ALA A 13 -1.49 3.74 -16.30
N GLY A 14 -0.43 3.43 -17.06
CA GLY A 14 -0.20 2.12 -17.65
C GLY A 14 0.64 1.18 -16.79
N GLY A 15 1.20 1.64 -15.68
CA GLY A 15 1.90 0.79 -14.72
C GLY A 15 0.98 -0.21 -14.00
N LYS A 16 1.55 -1.15 -13.23
CA LYS A 16 0.78 -2.16 -12.47
C LYS A 16 -0.27 -1.51 -11.56
N MET A 17 0.13 -0.52 -10.76
CA MET A 17 -0.78 0.20 -9.88
C MET A 17 -1.65 1.19 -10.65
N GLY A 18 -1.07 1.93 -11.62
CA GLY A 18 -1.81 2.84 -12.48
C GLY A 18 -3.01 2.18 -13.15
N MET A 19 -2.83 0.98 -13.72
CA MET A 19 -3.89 0.25 -14.40
C MET A 19 -5.03 -0.18 -13.46
N ARG A 20 -4.70 -0.52 -12.21
CA ARG A 20 -5.67 -0.91 -11.18
C ARG A 20 -6.51 0.28 -10.75
N ILE A 21 -5.88 1.35 -10.28
CA ILE A 21 -6.60 2.52 -9.79
C ILE A 21 -7.40 3.20 -10.91
N SER A 22 -6.84 3.23 -12.12
CA SER A 22 -7.51 3.79 -13.29
C SER A 22 -8.78 3.01 -13.67
N ALA A 23 -8.84 1.69 -13.41
CA ALA A 23 -10.03 0.88 -13.68
C ALA A 23 -11.20 1.27 -12.77
N ASN A 24 -10.91 1.71 -11.55
CA ASN A 24 -11.94 2.18 -10.62
C ASN A 24 -12.37 3.61 -10.96
N PHE A 25 -11.42 4.49 -11.26
CA PHE A 25 -11.72 5.86 -11.69
C PHE A 25 -12.53 5.91 -12.99
N GLN A 26 -12.29 5.01 -13.94
CA GLN A 26 -13.06 4.92 -15.20
C GLN A 26 -14.56 4.66 -14.98
N LYS A 27 -14.96 4.15 -13.81
CA LYS A 27 -16.35 3.87 -13.43
C LYS A 27 -16.95 4.96 -12.53
N SER A 28 -16.22 6.04 -12.29
CA SER A 28 -16.61 7.12 -11.37
C SER A 28 -17.09 8.35 -12.12
N ASP A 29 -17.67 9.30 -11.38
CA ASP A 29 -18.14 10.58 -11.92
C ASP A 29 -17.04 11.65 -11.99
N TYR A 30 -15.80 11.33 -11.63
CA TYR A 30 -14.67 12.26 -11.74
C TYR A 30 -14.28 12.47 -13.21
N GLN A 31 -13.82 13.67 -13.54
CA GLN A 31 -13.08 13.91 -14.78
C GLN A 31 -11.65 13.39 -14.58
N VAL A 32 -11.27 12.34 -15.31
CA VAL A 32 -9.98 11.66 -15.11
C VAL A 32 -9.12 11.77 -16.36
N PHE A 33 -7.87 12.20 -16.17
CA PHE A 33 -6.85 12.24 -17.20
C PHE A 33 -5.80 11.16 -16.95
N TYR A 34 -5.51 10.37 -17.97
CA TYR A 34 -4.56 9.26 -17.89
C TYR A 34 -3.27 9.60 -18.63
N CYS A 35 -2.18 9.70 -17.88
CA CYS A 35 -0.87 10.12 -18.41
C CYS A 35 0.13 8.96 -18.29
N GLU A 36 0.79 8.64 -19.41
CA GLU A 36 1.77 7.57 -19.49
C GLU A 36 2.84 7.92 -20.54
N ASN A 37 4.11 7.64 -20.24
CA ASN A 37 5.24 8.00 -21.10
C ASN A 37 5.89 6.77 -21.79
N SER A 38 5.66 5.56 -21.26
CA SER A 38 6.20 4.34 -21.86
C SER A 38 5.27 3.86 -22.98
N PRO A 39 5.76 3.67 -24.22
CA PRO A 39 4.92 3.21 -25.33
C PRO A 39 4.15 1.91 -25.02
N ARG A 40 4.82 0.95 -24.37
CA ARG A 40 4.19 -0.31 -23.94
C ARG A 40 3.06 -0.08 -22.94
N ALA A 41 3.24 0.86 -22.01
CA ALA A 41 2.23 1.15 -20.99
C ALA A 41 1.09 2.01 -21.57
N GLN A 42 1.38 2.89 -22.54
CA GLN A 42 0.37 3.61 -23.33
C GLN A 42 -0.57 2.64 -24.07
N GLU A 43 -0.02 1.60 -24.71
CA GLU A 43 -0.83 0.54 -25.33
C GLU A 43 -1.76 -0.14 -24.31
N GLN A 44 -1.30 -0.36 -23.07
CA GLN A 44 -2.13 -0.95 -22.01
C GLN A 44 -3.29 -0.02 -21.59
N VAL A 45 -3.03 1.29 -21.49
CA VAL A 45 -4.07 2.29 -21.19
C VAL A 45 -5.14 2.31 -22.28
N VAL A 46 -4.72 2.37 -23.55
CA VAL A 46 -5.65 2.39 -24.70
C VAL A 46 -6.41 1.07 -24.83
N ALA A 47 -5.75 -0.07 -24.64
CA ALA A 47 -6.39 -1.39 -24.69
C ALA A 47 -7.47 -1.56 -23.60
N ALA A 48 -7.38 -0.84 -22.49
CA ALA A 48 -8.41 -0.77 -21.45
C ALA A 48 -9.54 0.25 -21.76
N GLY A 49 -9.55 0.83 -22.96
CA GLY A 49 -10.56 1.78 -23.42
C GLY A 49 -10.44 3.17 -22.79
N ARG A 50 -9.23 3.58 -22.40
CA ARG A 50 -8.95 4.89 -21.82
C ARG A 50 -8.21 5.78 -22.80
N GLU A 51 -8.50 7.07 -22.77
CA GLU A 51 -7.82 8.07 -23.60
C GLU A 51 -6.58 8.62 -22.90
N LEU A 52 -5.46 8.65 -23.62
CA LEU A 52 -4.21 9.23 -23.13
C LEU A 52 -4.28 10.75 -23.18
N SER A 53 -3.78 11.39 -22.13
CA SER A 53 -3.68 12.84 -22.00
C SER A 53 -2.22 13.29 -21.99
N VAL A 54 -1.99 14.53 -22.42
CA VAL A 54 -0.68 15.19 -22.34
C VAL A 54 -0.55 15.80 -20.95
N ALA A 55 0.40 15.32 -20.14
CA ALA A 55 0.53 15.67 -18.73
C ALA A 55 0.62 17.19 -18.50
N GLU A 56 1.40 17.88 -19.32
CA GLU A 56 1.63 19.33 -19.23
C GLU A 56 0.36 20.16 -19.47
N GLN A 57 -0.65 19.59 -20.13
CA GLN A 57 -1.92 20.26 -20.40
C GLN A 57 -2.95 20.05 -19.29
N VAL A 58 -2.89 18.91 -18.59
CA VAL A 58 -3.94 18.49 -17.64
C VAL A 58 -3.56 18.68 -16.18
N ILE A 59 -2.27 18.68 -15.84
CA ILE A 59 -1.80 18.94 -14.48
C ILE A 59 -2.26 20.33 -13.98
N PRO A 60 -2.18 21.42 -14.76
CA PRO A 60 -2.64 22.74 -14.32
C PRO A 60 -4.14 22.80 -14.00
N GLU A 61 -4.95 21.90 -14.54
CA GLU A 61 -6.41 21.88 -14.35
C GLU A 61 -6.86 20.95 -13.22
N SER A 62 -5.97 20.07 -12.74
CA SER A 62 -6.32 18.96 -11.84
C SER A 62 -6.41 19.37 -10.37
N ASP A 63 -7.47 18.94 -9.69
CA ASP A 63 -7.62 19.10 -8.24
C ASP A 63 -6.76 18.09 -7.48
N VAL A 64 -6.61 16.88 -8.03
CA VAL A 64 -5.73 15.83 -7.48
C VAL A 64 -4.81 15.32 -8.58
N VAL A 65 -3.52 15.25 -8.27
CA VAL A 65 -2.51 14.65 -9.15
C VAL A 65 -1.92 13.44 -8.46
N ILE A 66 -2.17 12.26 -9.02
CA ILE A 66 -1.78 10.97 -8.46
C ILE A 66 -0.51 10.49 -9.16
N LEU A 67 0.53 10.19 -8.38
CA LEU A 67 1.78 9.65 -8.88
C LEU A 67 1.81 8.12 -8.72
N ALA A 68 1.27 7.39 -9.71
CA ALA A 68 1.30 5.93 -9.75
C ALA A 68 2.58 5.39 -10.43
N VAL A 69 3.72 5.89 -9.97
CA VAL A 69 5.07 5.56 -10.47
C VAL A 69 5.89 4.87 -9.37
N PRO A 70 6.97 4.14 -9.69
CA PRO A 70 7.83 3.55 -8.68
C PRO A 70 8.43 4.59 -7.72
N ASP A 71 8.63 4.24 -6.45
CA ASP A 71 9.09 5.20 -5.43
C ASP A 71 10.45 5.83 -5.75
N ILE A 72 11.34 5.05 -6.34
CA ILE A 72 12.66 5.51 -6.81
C ILE A 72 12.57 6.63 -7.87
N ALA A 73 11.43 6.75 -8.57
CA ALA A 73 11.20 7.77 -9.58
C ALA A 73 10.52 9.03 -9.01
N LEU A 74 9.94 8.97 -7.81
CA LEU A 74 9.11 10.05 -7.25
C LEU A 74 9.90 11.36 -7.09
N LYS A 75 11.20 11.31 -6.76
CA LYS A 75 12.04 12.52 -6.68
C LYS A 75 12.05 13.29 -8.00
N VAL A 76 12.29 12.59 -9.10
CA VAL A 76 12.39 13.20 -10.44
C VAL A 76 11.00 13.62 -10.92
N VAL A 77 10.02 12.72 -10.81
CA VAL A 77 8.66 12.97 -11.32
C VAL A 77 8.00 14.12 -10.56
N SER A 78 8.08 14.16 -9.23
CA SER A 78 7.52 15.28 -8.45
C SER A 78 8.18 16.60 -8.79
N GLY A 79 9.49 16.63 -9.07
CA GLY A 79 10.20 17.84 -9.51
C GLY A 79 9.70 18.41 -10.83
N LEU A 80 9.14 17.58 -11.71
CA LEU A 80 8.52 18.00 -12.97
C LEU A 80 7.04 18.39 -12.78
N VAL A 81 6.32 17.66 -11.93
CA VAL A 81 4.87 17.81 -11.74
C VAL A 81 4.51 18.98 -10.83
N VAL A 82 5.14 19.08 -9.66
CA VAL A 82 4.79 20.05 -8.62
C VAL A 82 4.80 21.50 -9.12
N PRO A 83 5.76 21.96 -9.94
CA PRO A 83 5.73 23.33 -10.47
C PRO A 83 4.50 23.63 -11.35
N GLN A 84 3.89 22.64 -11.97
CA GLN A 84 2.79 22.80 -12.95
C GLN A 84 1.40 22.75 -12.32
N MET A 85 1.28 22.24 -11.09
CA MET A 85 -0.03 22.08 -10.43
C MET A 85 -0.68 23.44 -10.18
N LYS A 86 -2.02 23.50 -10.12
CA LYS A 86 -2.71 24.70 -9.62
C LYS A 86 -2.62 24.82 -8.09
N SER A 87 -2.76 26.03 -7.58
CA SER A 87 -2.83 26.28 -6.13
C SER A 87 -4.01 25.53 -5.50
N ASN A 88 -3.83 25.07 -4.27
CA ASN A 88 -4.76 24.25 -3.47
C ASN A 88 -5.06 22.85 -4.06
N ALA A 89 -4.32 22.40 -5.08
CA ALA A 89 -4.39 21.02 -5.54
C ALA A 89 -3.68 20.07 -4.57
N VAL A 90 -4.03 18.78 -4.62
CA VAL A 90 -3.42 17.73 -3.80
C VAL A 90 -2.50 16.87 -4.67
N LEU A 91 -1.23 16.75 -4.30
CA LEU A 91 -0.34 15.72 -4.82
C LEU A 91 -0.52 14.46 -3.97
N LEU A 92 -0.94 13.35 -4.60
CA LEU A 92 -1.21 12.08 -3.92
C LEU A 92 -0.19 11.02 -4.37
N THR A 93 0.62 10.52 -3.43
CA THR A 93 1.47 9.33 -3.65
C THR A 93 0.81 8.08 -3.07
N LEU A 94 1.25 6.91 -3.54
CA LEU A 94 0.65 5.64 -3.16
C LEU A 94 1.40 4.95 -2.00
N ASP A 95 2.59 5.45 -1.66
CA ASP A 95 3.49 4.88 -0.67
C ASP A 95 4.14 5.98 0.20
N PRO A 96 4.37 5.75 1.51
CA PRO A 96 4.97 6.75 2.38
C PRO A 96 6.48 6.92 2.20
N ALA A 97 7.22 5.97 1.62
CA ALA A 97 8.68 5.92 1.66
C ALA A 97 9.33 7.22 1.14
N ALA A 98 8.96 7.67 -0.06
CA ALA A 98 9.53 8.89 -0.64
C ALA A 98 9.07 10.17 0.09
N ALA A 99 7.85 10.19 0.62
CA ALA A 99 7.33 11.30 1.40
C ALA A 99 8.04 11.42 2.76
N TYR A 100 8.23 10.29 3.44
CA TYR A 100 8.98 10.17 4.69
C TYR A 100 10.45 10.54 4.51
N ALA A 101 11.06 10.11 3.40
CA ALA A 101 12.44 10.43 3.04
C ALA A 101 12.64 11.85 2.50
N ASN A 102 11.61 12.70 2.51
CA ASN A 102 11.63 14.08 2.03
C ASN A 102 12.14 14.22 0.58
N LEU A 103 11.83 13.24 -0.28
CA LEU A 103 12.25 13.25 -1.68
C LEU A 103 11.24 13.93 -2.62
N ILE A 104 10.01 14.15 -2.15
CA ILE A 104 8.96 14.79 -2.92
C ILE A 104 9.23 16.29 -2.99
N ALA A 105 9.23 16.85 -4.21
CA ALA A 105 9.34 18.29 -4.42
C ALA A 105 8.29 19.05 -3.60
N LYS A 106 8.69 20.18 -3.01
CA LYS A 106 7.85 21.01 -2.14
C LYS A 106 7.49 22.34 -2.80
N ARG A 107 6.27 22.79 -2.51
CA ARG A 107 5.67 24.05 -2.95
C ARG A 107 4.56 24.38 -1.95
N ASP A 108 4.56 25.61 -1.46
CA ASP A 108 3.80 26.01 -0.27
C ASP A 108 2.29 26.17 -0.51
N ASP A 109 1.88 26.36 -1.75
CA ASP A 109 0.49 26.63 -2.12
C ASP A 109 -0.26 25.37 -2.61
N ILE A 110 0.28 24.17 -2.37
CA ILE A 110 -0.39 22.90 -2.65
C ILE A 110 -0.33 21.98 -1.44
N ASP A 111 -1.19 20.97 -1.45
CA ASP A 111 -1.27 19.97 -0.42
C ASP A 111 -0.63 18.65 -0.84
N TYR A 112 -0.21 17.88 0.16
CA TYR A 112 0.43 16.58 -0.02
C TYR A 112 -0.32 15.53 0.77
N ALA A 113 -0.63 14.42 0.11
CA ALA A 113 -1.24 13.28 0.73
C ALA A 113 -0.56 11.98 0.29
N VAL A 114 -0.69 10.96 1.13
CA VAL A 114 -0.28 9.59 0.85
C VAL A 114 -1.46 8.69 1.14
N ALA A 115 -1.76 7.72 0.28
CA ALA A 115 -2.79 6.73 0.56
C ALA A 115 -2.30 5.34 0.16
N HIS A 116 -2.26 4.44 1.14
CA HIS A 116 -1.74 3.08 0.99
C HIS A 116 -2.83 2.05 1.34
N PRO A 117 -3.15 1.10 0.44
CA PRO A 117 -4.20 0.11 0.69
C PRO A 117 -3.78 -0.86 1.79
N CYS A 118 -4.68 -1.21 2.71
CA CYS A 118 -4.40 -2.23 3.72
C CYS A 118 -4.51 -3.67 3.18
N HIS A 119 -4.99 -3.82 1.94
CA HIS A 119 -5.45 -5.06 1.33
C HIS A 119 -6.67 -5.68 2.05
N PRO A 120 -7.42 -6.58 1.39
CA PRO A 120 -8.50 -7.31 2.01
C PRO A 120 -7.98 -8.17 3.17
N SER A 121 -8.51 -7.94 4.38
CA SER A 121 -8.07 -8.63 5.58
C SER A 121 -8.24 -10.15 5.48
N VAL A 122 -7.32 -10.91 6.09
CA VAL A 122 -7.49 -12.36 6.32
C VAL A 122 -8.68 -12.69 7.23
N PHE A 123 -9.16 -11.68 7.97
CA PHE A 123 -10.29 -11.76 8.87
C PHE A 123 -11.57 -11.12 8.30
N LEU A 124 -11.53 -10.73 7.03
CA LEU A 124 -12.66 -10.18 6.31
C LEU A 124 -13.70 -11.29 6.07
N ASP A 125 -14.97 -10.96 6.31
CA ASP A 125 -16.06 -11.81 5.86
C ASP A 125 -16.16 -11.76 4.33
N ARG A 126 -15.98 -12.91 3.67
CA ARG A 126 -16.04 -13.05 2.21
C ARG A 126 -17.15 -14.03 1.84
N PHE A 127 -18.07 -13.60 0.99
CA PHE A 127 -19.31 -14.31 0.66
C PHE A 127 -19.33 -14.83 -0.78
N THR A 128 -18.50 -14.29 -1.66
CA THR A 128 -18.49 -14.63 -3.09
C THR A 128 -17.14 -15.17 -3.57
N PRO A 129 -17.09 -16.04 -4.61
CA PRO A 129 -15.84 -16.49 -5.21
C PRO A 129 -14.93 -15.34 -5.65
N GLU A 130 -15.51 -14.24 -6.13
CA GLU A 130 -14.80 -13.05 -6.57
C GLU A 130 -14.10 -12.34 -5.40
N GLU A 131 -14.77 -12.20 -4.25
CA GLU A 131 -14.14 -11.68 -3.02
C GLU A 131 -13.03 -12.60 -2.51
N HIS A 132 -13.19 -13.93 -2.62
CA HIS A 132 -12.12 -14.88 -2.25
C HIS A 132 -10.92 -14.78 -3.19
N ALA A 133 -11.15 -14.58 -4.50
CA ALA A 133 -10.09 -14.43 -5.50
C ALA A 133 -9.35 -13.09 -5.40
N ASP A 134 -10.00 -12.04 -4.88
CA ASP A 134 -9.40 -10.72 -4.72
C ASP A 134 -8.56 -10.62 -3.45
N ALA A 135 -7.36 -11.21 -3.48
CA ALA A 135 -6.40 -11.12 -2.38
C ALA A 135 -5.65 -9.77 -2.33
N PHE A 136 -5.65 -9.01 -3.42
CA PHE A 136 -4.95 -7.72 -3.50
C PHE A 136 -5.85 -6.54 -3.10
N GLY A 137 -7.15 -6.63 -3.36
CA GLY A 137 -8.10 -5.54 -3.22
C GLY A 137 -8.23 -4.71 -4.50
N GLY A 138 -9.25 -3.84 -4.48
CA GLY A 138 -9.53 -2.94 -5.59
C GLY A 138 -10.45 -3.52 -6.67
N VAL A 139 -11.03 -4.71 -6.46
CA VAL A 139 -11.92 -5.37 -7.42
C VAL A 139 -13.24 -5.77 -6.79
N ALA A 140 -13.21 -6.70 -5.84
CA ALA A 140 -14.41 -7.32 -5.26
C ALA A 140 -14.35 -7.33 -3.73
N ALA A 141 -13.20 -7.70 -3.14
CA ALA A 141 -13.09 -7.80 -1.70
C ALA A 141 -12.90 -6.42 -1.06
N PRO A 142 -13.74 -6.04 -0.09
CA PRO A 142 -13.60 -4.76 0.60
C PRO A 142 -12.31 -4.71 1.43
N GLN A 143 -11.72 -3.52 1.49
CA GLN A 143 -10.48 -3.27 2.23
C GLN A 143 -10.53 -1.95 3.01
N HIS A 144 -9.60 -1.77 3.93
CA HIS A 144 -9.32 -0.45 4.49
C HIS A 144 -8.18 0.23 3.73
N VAL A 145 -8.03 1.54 3.93
CA VAL A 145 -6.88 2.31 3.45
C VAL A 145 -6.29 3.07 4.64
N ALA A 146 -4.97 3.07 4.77
CA ALA A 146 -4.27 3.98 5.68
C ALA A 146 -3.73 5.16 4.86
N ALA A 147 -3.99 6.38 5.32
CA ALA A 147 -3.67 7.59 4.57
C ALA A 147 -3.10 8.68 5.46
N SER A 148 -2.36 9.60 4.84
CA SER A 148 -1.85 10.80 5.49
C SER A 148 -2.21 12.04 4.69
N TYR A 149 -2.66 13.07 5.38
CA TYR A 149 -2.89 14.42 4.87
C TYR A 149 -2.78 15.39 6.06
N GLU A 150 -1.56 15.65 6.50
CA GLU A 150 -1.29 16.29 7.80
C GLU A 150 -1.75 17.76 7.86
N THR A 151 -1.72 18.46 6.72
CA THR A 151 -2.18 19.86 6.60
C THR A 151 -3.69 19.99 6.37
N GLY A 152 -4.36 18.91 5.98
CA GLY A 152 -5.77 18.94 5.60
C GLY A 152 -6.71 19.08 6.80
N SER A 153 -7.71 19.96 6.68
CA SER A 153 -8.87 20.03 7.59
C SER A 153 -9.70 18.75 7.53
N ASP A 154 -10.61 18.56 8.49
CA ASP A 154 -11.52 17.40 8.48
C ASP A 154 -12.40 17.37 7.22
N GLU A 155 -12.83 18.52 6.72
CA GLU A 155 -13.58 18.63 5.47
C GLU A 155 -12.72 18.26 4.26
N GLN A 156 -11.46 18.71 4.20
CA GLN A 156 -10.54 18.35 3.12
C GLN A 156 -10.19 16.85 3.14
N LYS A 157 -10.02 16.26 4.33
CA LYS A 157 -9.85 14.82 4.50
C LYS A 157 -11.09 14.05 4.07
N ALA A 158 -12.28 14.50 4.45
CA ALA A 158 -13.53 13.87 4.01
C ALA A 158 -13.72 13.96 2.49
N GLU A 159 -13.26 15.05 1.87
CA GLU A 159 -13.23 15.21 0.41
C GLU A 159 -12.26 14.23 -0.25
N LEU A 160 -11.00 14.24 0.17
CA LEU A 160 -9.96 13.37 -0.38
C LEU A 160 -10.27 11.88 -0.13
N ALA A 161 -10.93 11.54 0.99
CA ALA A 161 -11.38 10.19 1.27
C ALA A 161 -12.31 9.65 0.18
N ARG A 162 -13.13 10.49 -0.48
CA ARG A 162 -13.98 10.03 -1.59
C ARG A 162 -13.15 9.63 -2.80
N VAL A 163 -12.14 10.42 -3.14
CA VAL A 163 -11.17 10.09 -4.18
C VAL A 163 -10.45 8.78 -3.85
N VAL A 164 -9.94 8.63 -2.62
CA VAL A 164 -9.23 7.43 -2.17
C VAL A 164 -10.13 6.19 -2.16
N LYS A 165 -11.39 6.33 -1.74
CA LYS A 165 -12.38 5.23 -1.73
C LYS A 165 -12.72 4.76 -3.15
N VAL A 166 -12.75 5.66 -4.14
CA VAL A 166 -12.84 5.26 -5.55
C VAL A 166 -11.54 4.60 -5.98
N MET A 167 -10.39 5.25 -5.74
CA MET A 167 -9.06 4.77 -6.16
C MET A 167 -8.81 3.30 -5.78
N TYR A 168 -9.10 2.92 -4.54
CA TYR A 168 -8.89 1.58 -4.00
C TYR A 168 -10.18 0.76 -3.80
N GLY A 169 -11.30 1.21 -4.37
CA GLY A 169 -12.63 0.63 -4.15
C GLY A 169 -12.74 -0.87 -4.45
N PRO A 170 -13.49 -1.66 -3.67
CA PRO A 170 -14.35 -1.24 -2.56
C PRO A 170 -13.58 -0.98 -1.25
N VAL A 171 -13.85 0.16 -0.60
CA VAL A 171 -13.17 0.57 0.65
C VAL A 171 -14.18 0.72 1.79
N LEU A 172 -13.92 0.05 2.92
CA LEU A 172 -14.69 0.16 4.16
C LEU A 172 -14.45 1.52 4.83
N ASP A 173 -13.18 1.84 5.08
CA ASP A 173 -12.80 3.10 5.71
C ASP A 173 -11.39 3.58 5.34
N VAL A 174 -11.17 4.88 5.50
CA VAL A 174 -9.87 5.55 5.32
C VAL A 174 -9.37 6.04 6.69
N HIS A 175 -8.28 5.45 7.16
CA HIS A 175 -7.68 5.74 8.46
C HIS A 175 -6.58 6.81 8.32
N TRP A 176 -6.79 7.97 8.92
CA TRP A 176 -5.85 9.09 8.84
C TRP A 176 -4.77 9.00 9.91
N VAL A 177 -3.50 9.00 9.48
CA VAL A 177 -2.29 8.93 10.31
C VAL A 177 -1.24 9.94 9.80
N THR A 178 -0.16 10.13 10.55
CA THR A 178 1.00 10.92 10.05
C THR A 178 1.78 10.13 9.01
N VAL A 179 2.56 10.79 8.15
CA VAL A 179 3.45 10.11 7.18
C VAL A 179 4.44 9.20 7.91
N LYS A 180 4.94 9.63 9.07
CA LYS A 180 5.83 8.80 9.91
C LYS A 180 5.12 7.56 10.44
N GLN A 181 3.87 7.67 10.91
CA GLN A 181 3.10 6.50 11.35
C GLN A 181 2.82 5.56 10.17
N LEU A 182 2.50 6.11 8.99
CA LEU A 182 2.30 5.31 7.77
C LEU A 182 3.59 4.58 7.37
N ALA A 183 4.76 5.22 7.49
CA ALA A 183 6.07 4.60 7.27
C ALA A 183 6.39 3.47 8.27
N TYR A 184 5.84 3.52 9.49
CA TYR A 184 5.92 2.39 10.43
C TYR A 184 4.93 1.27 10.11
N LEU A 185 3.79 1.58 9.48
CA LEU A 185 2.90 0.55 8.95
C LEU A 185 3.60 -0.17 7.78
N GLU A 186 4.19 0.59 6.86
CA GLU A 186 4.94 0.08 5.71
C GLU A 186 6.21 0.91 5.49
N PRO A 187 7.42 0.33 5.60
CA PRO A 187 7.72 -1.11 5.52
C PRO A 187 7.79 -1.87 6.86
N THR A 188 7.82 -1.20 8.02
CA THR A 188 8.20 -1.86 9.28
C THR A 188 7.22 -2.97 9.70
N LEU A 189 5.92 -2.69 9.77
CA LEU A 189 4.96 -3.68 10.26
C LEU A 189 4.63 -4.73 9.19
N VAL A 190 4.29 -4.30 7.97
CA VAL A 190 3.75 -5.24 6.97
C VAL A 190 4.83 -5.94 6.16
N GLU A 191 5.90 -5.27 5.74
CA GLU A 191 6.94 -5.94 4.94
C GLU A 191 7.97 -6.65 5.81
N THR A 192 8.53 -5.95 6.81
CA THR A 192 9.61 -6.48 7.66
C THR A 192 9.11 -7.56 8.62
N VAL A 193 7.84 -7.52 9.04
CA VAL A 193 7.25 -8.56 9.89
C VAL A 193 6.32 -9.47 9.09
N ALA A 194 5.21 -8.97 8.53
CA ALA A 194 4.19 -9.86 7.98
C ALA A 194 4.66 -10.60 6.71
N CYS A 195 5.25 -9.90 5.73
CA CYS A 195 5.77 -10.56 4.52
C CYS A 195 6.93 -11.49 4.85
N MET A 196 7.88 -11.06 5.69
CA MET A 196 9.00 -11.91 6.13
C MET A 196 8.54 -13.18 6.86
N VAL A 197 7.58 -13.08 7.80
CA VAL A 197 7.03 -14.27 8.46
C VAL A 197 6.30 -15.16 7.45
N GLY A 198 5.61 -14.57 6.47
CA GLY A 198 5.02 -15.30 5.34
C GLY A 198 6.04 -16.13 4.56
N THR A 199 7.20 -15.55 4.22
CA THR A 199 8.26 -16.28 3.52
C THR A 199 8.91 -17.33 4.41
N LEU A 200 9.13 -17.03 5.69
CA LEU A 200 9.66 -18.00 6.66
C LEU A 200 8.74 -19.23 6.80
N MET A 201 7.41 -19.04 6.83
CA MET A 201 6.47 -20.17 6.85
C MET A 201 6.54 -21.01 5.57
N LYS A 202 6.78 -20.39 4.41
CA LYS A 202 6.98 -21.11 3.15
C LYS A 202 8.29 -21.91 3.15
N GLU A 203 9.37 -21.34 3.66
CA GLU A 203 10.65 -22.01 3.81
C GLU A 203 10.55 -23.21 4.77
N ALA A 204 9.86 -23.05 5.90
CA ALA A 204 9.62 -24.13 6.86
C ALA A 204 8.78 -25.27 6.26
N LEU A 205 7.79 -24.94 5.42
CA LEU A 205 7.02 -25.94 4.66
C LEU A 205 7.95 -26.74 3.73
N ASP A 206 8.81 -26.05 2.99
CA ASP A 206 9.71 -26.68 2.04
C ASP A 206 10.74 -27.58 2.74
N GLU A 207 11.28 -27.15 3.88
CA GLU A 207 12.19 -27.96 4.70
C GLU A 207 11.51 -29.23 5.23
N THR A 208 10.25 -29.10 5.67
CA THR A 208 9.44 -30.24 6.13
C THR A 208 9.23 -31.28 5.03
N ILE A 209 9.10 -30.84 3.78
CA ILE A 209 8.91 -31.73 2.62
C ILE A 209 10.24 -32.34 2.19
N ASN A 210 11.25 -31.49 1.97
CA ASN A 210 12.48 -31.89 1.28
C ASN A 210 13.49 -32.60 2.18
N THR A 211 13.58 -32.20 3.46
CA THR A 211 14.57 -32.74 4.39
C THR A 211 13.98 -33.80 5.29
N ILE A 212 12.79 -33.56 5.85
CA ILE A 212 12.12 -34.52 6.75
C ILE A 212 11.39 -35.62 5.94
N GLY A 213 10.99 -35.34 4.70
CA GLY A 213 10.34 -36.30 3.81
C GLY A 213 8.83 -36.42 4.01
N VAL A 214 8.18 -35.41 4.59
CA VAL A 214 6.72 -35.41 4.75
C VAL A 214 6.06 -35.23 3.38
N PRO A 215 5.05 -36.04 3.01
CA PRO A 215 4.32 -35.84 1.76
C PRO A 215 3.75 -34.43 1.64
N GLU A 216 3.99 -33.78 0.50
CA GLU A 216 3.63 -32.38 0.26
C GLU A 216 2.16 -32.07 0.57
N ALA A 217 1.23 -32.94 0.14
CA ALA A 217 -0.20 -32.76 0.40
C ALA A 217 -0.52 -32.74 1.91
N ALA A 218 0.14 -33.59 2.70
CA ALA A 218 -0.04 -33.64 4.14
C ALA A 218 0.57 -32.40 4.82
N ALA A 219 1.78 -32.01 4.43
CA ALA A 219 2.46 -30.84 4.98
C ALA A 219 1.67 -29.54 4.71
N LYS A 220 1.17 -29.36 3.48
CA LYS A 220 0.31 -28.23 3.10
C LYS A 220 -1.00 -28.22 3.88
N ALA A 221 -1.71 -29.35 3.95
CA ALA A 221 -2.97 -29.44 4.68
C ALA A 221 -2.79 -29.08 6.16
N MET A 222 -1.73 -29.59 6.79
CA MET A 222 -1.41 -29.29 8.18
C MET A 222 -1.05 -27.81 8.38
N LEU A 223 -0.11 -27.28 7.61
CA LEU A 223 0.37 -25.92 7.81
C LEU A 223 -0.72 -24.88 7.53
N TYR A 224 -1.45 -24.99 6.42
CA TYR A 224 -2.43 -23.97 6.03
C TYR A 224 -3.59 -23.89 7.04
N GLY A 225 -4.06 -25.04 7.54
CA GLY A 225 -5.04 -25.05 8.63
C GLY A 225 -4.50 -24.43 9.92
N HIS A 226 -3.22 -24.69 10.24
CA HIS A 226 -2.59 -24.15 11.45
C HIS A 226 -2.30 -22.64 11.36
N ILE A 227 -2.03 -22.10 10.18
CA ILE A 227 -1.93 -20.65 9.96
C ILE A 227 -3.26 -19.99 10.33
N GLN A 228 -4.39 -20.51 9.84
CA GLN A 228 -5.71 -19.95 10.14
C GLN A 228 -6.01 -19.93 11.64
N ILE A 229 -5.85 -21.07 12.33
CA ILE A 229 -6.16 -21.14 13.77
C ILE A 229 -5.16 -20.35 14.62
N ALA A 230 -3.87 -20.32 14.26
CA ALA A 230 -2.87 -19.52 14.97
C ALA A 230 -3.20 -18.02 14.90
N LEU A 231 -3.59 -17.52 13.72
CA LEU A 231 -4.03 -16.14 13.54
C LEU A 231 -5.31 -15.86 14.35
N ALA A 232 -6.32 -16.74 14.26
CA ALA A 232 -7.58 -16.56 14.99
C ALA A 232 -7.38 -16.51 16.52
N VAL A 233 -6.56 -17.41 17.06
CA VAL A 233 -6.24 -17.43 18.49
C VAL A 233 -5.45 -16.18 18.91
N ALA A 234 -4.40 -15.83 18.16
CA ALA A 234 -3.52 -14.72 18.52
C ALA A 234 -4.21 -13.35 18.43
N PHE A 235 -5.08 -13.13 17.43
CA PHE A 235 -5.66 -11.81 17.15
C PHE A 235 -7.14 -11.66 17.54
N ARG A 236 -7.90 -12.75 17.64
CA ARG A 236 -9.34 -12.71 18.00
C ARG A 236 -9.66 -13.43 19.31
N SER A 237 -8.65 -13.99 19.99
CA SER A 237 -8.78 -14.64 21.31
C SER A 237 -9.93 -15.66 21.39
N THR A 238 -10.19 -16.40 20.31
CA THR A 238 -11.31 -17.34 20.26
C THR A 238 -11.17 -18.48 21.28
N ASN A 239 -9.93 -18.93 21.52
CA ASN A 239 -9.52 -19.91 22.54
C ASN A 239 -8.04 -19.66 22.88
N PRO A 240 -7.55 -19.92 24.11
CA PRO A 240 -6.12 -19.84 24.40
C PRO A 240 -5.33 -20.95 23.71
N PHE A 241 -4.04 -20.72 23.43
CA PHE A 241 -3.12 -21.80 23.07
C PHE A 241 -3.01 -22.80 24.22
N SER A 242 -2.87 -24.09 23.91
CA SER A 242 -2.63 -25.11 24.94
C SER A 242 -1.25 -24.96 25.58
N ASP A 243 -1.06 -25.46 26.80
CA ASP A 243 0.23 -25.40 27.50
C ASP A 243 1.37 -26.01 26.65
N ALA A 244 1.10 -27.13 25.98
CA ALA A 244 2.06 -27.77 25.07
C ALA A 244 2.39 -26.89 23.85
N CYS A 245 1.39 -26.19 23.30
CA CYS A 245 1.61 -25.23 22.21
C CYS A 245 2.43 -24.03 22.68
N MET A 246 2.18 -23.52 23.89
CA MET A 246 2.96 -22.42 24.47
C MET A 246 4.44 -22.80 24.66
N ILE A 247 4.76 -24.02 25.09
CA ILE A 247 6.15 -24.50 25.16
C ILE A 247 6.82 -24.44 23.78
N ALA A 248 6.13 -24.89 22.73
CA ALA A 248 6.67 -24.85 21.37
C ALA A 248 6.82 -23.41 20.83
N ILE A 249 5.89 -22.51 21.18
CA ILE A 249 5.97 -21.08 20.82
C ILE A 249 7.21 -20.44 21.46
N GLU A 250 7.45 -20.67 22.75
CA GLU A 250 8.61 -20.11 23.43
C GLU A 250 9.92 -20.70 22.89
N TYR A 251 9.98 -22.00 22.64
CA TYR A 251 11.12 -22.63 21.95
C TYR A 251 11.38 -21.96 20.57
N GLY A 252 10.32 -21.73 19.78
CA GLY A 252 10.44 -21.06 18.49
C GLY A 252 10.97 -19.63 18.62
N LYS A 253 10.47 -18.85 19.59
CA LYS A 253 10.95 -17.50 19.85
C LYS A 253 12.43 -17.50 20.23
N GLU A 254 12.85 -18.38 21.13
CA GLU A 254 14.25 -18.46 21.58
C GLU A 254 15.23 -18.83 20.46
N ASN A 255 14.82 -19.70 19.53
CA ASN A 255 15.72 -20.25 18.50
C ASN A 255 15.68 -19.46 17.18
N ILE A 256 14.57 -18.79 16.86
CA ILE A 256 14.36 -18.16 15.54
C ILE A 256 14.35 -16.64 15.65
N ILE A 257 13.81 -16.08 16.74
CA ILE A 257 13.62 -14.63 16.89
C ILE A 257 14.80 -14.04 17.65
N LYS A 258 15.42 -12.99 17.08
CA LYS A 258 16.50 -12.29 17.76
C LYS A 258 16.00 -11.65 19.07
N PRO A 259 16.76 -11.70 20.18
CA PRO A 259 16.33 -11.10 21.45
C PRO A 259 16.01 -9.60 21.36
N ASP A 260 16.69 -8.88 20.46
CA ASP A 260 16.56 -7.44 20.22
C ASP A 260 15.64 -7.11 19.02
N TRP A 261 14.80 -8.03 18.55
CA TRP A 261 14.00 -7.86 17.32
C TRP A 261 13.15 -6.58 17.29
N LYS A 262 12.73 -6.06 18.45
CA LYS A 262 11.94 -4.83 18.56
C LYS A 262 12.66 -3.58 18.06
N LYS A 263 13.99 -3.63 17.89
CA LYS A 263 14.78 -2.51 17.33
C LYS A 263 14.30 -2.06 15.96
N ILE A 264 13.58 -2.90 15.20
CA ILE A 264 12.99 -2.52 13.90
C ILE A 264 12.02 -1.34 14.00
N PHE A 265 11.52 -1.02 15.19
CA PHE A 265 10.68 0.15 15.46
C PHE A 265 11.48 1.40 15.83
N ASP A 266 12.80 1.29 15.98
CA ASP A 266 13.66 2.44 16.15
C ASP A 266 13.72 3.24 14.85
N GLU A 267 13.63 4.56 14.96
CA GLU A 267 13.60 5.46 13.80
C GLU A 267 14.83 5.32 12.89
N LYS A 268 15.99 4.95 13.45
CA LYS A 268 17.22 4.70 12.68
C LYS A 268 17.12 3.46 11.79
N GLU A 269 16.43 2.42 12.24
CA GLU A 269 16.21 1.21 11.44
C GLU A 269 15.20 1.49 10.33
N LEU A 270 14.15 2.27 10.63
CA LEU A 270 13.21 2.75 9.62
C LEU A 270 13.93 3.57 8.52
N ASP A 271 14.77 4.54 8.92
CA ASP A 271 15.57 5.34 7.98
C ASP A 271 16.47 4.46 7.09
N LEU A 272 17.14 3.46 7.70
CA LEU A 272 18.03 2.55 6.99
C LEU A 272 17.29 1.71 5.95
N VAL A 273 16.13 1.15 6.31
CA VAL A 273 15.34 0.30 5.41
C VAL A 273 14.78 1.14 4.25
N ILE A 274 14.18 2.30 4.54
CA ILE A 274 13.64 3.19 3.50
C ILE A 274 14.75 3.69 2.57
N ALA A 275 15.92 4.06 3.08
CA ALA A 275 17.05 4.46 2.24
C ALA A 275 17.45 3.35 1.25
N LYS A 276 17.49 2.09 1.70
CA LYS A 276 17.77 0.92 0.85
C LYS A 276 16.68 0.70 -0.21
N MET A 277 15.40 0.76 0.17
CA MET A 277 14.27 0.63 -0.76
C MET A 277 14.35 1.68 -1.87
N LEU A 278 14.63 2.92 -1.49
CA LEU A 278 14.73 4.06 -2.39
C LEU A 278 16.07 4.15 -3.14
N LYS A 279 17.03 3.28 -2.83
CA LYS A 279 18.39 3.26 -3.40
C LYS A 279 19.13 4.60 -3.23
N ILE A 280 19.04 5.17 -2.04
CA ILE A 280 19.76 6.39 -1.63
C ILE A 280 20.71 6.06 -0.47
N ASP A 281 21.74 6.89 -0.28
CA ASP A 281 22.74 6.64 0.76
C ASP A 281 22.18 6.84 2.18
N ALA A 282 21.38 7.90 2.38
CA ALA A 282 20.74 8.24 3.64
C ALA A 282 19.55 9.18 3.43
N ILE A 283 18.60 9.17 4.37
CA ILE A 283 17.52 10.15 4.42
C ILE A 283 18.06 11.50 4.91
N GLN A 284 17.68 12.58 4.23
CA GLN A 284 18.02 13.96 4.60
C GLN A 284 16.76 14.65 5.14
N ARG A 285 16.84 15.22 6.34
CA ARG A 285 15.75 15.94 7.00
C ARG A 285 16.07 17.41 7.11
#